data_AF-A0A945AZ20-F1
#
_entry.id   AF-A0A945AZ20-F1
#
_cell.length_a   1.000
_cell.length_b   1.000
_cell.length_c   1.000
_cell.angle_alpha   90.00
_cell.angle_beta   90.00
_cell.angle_gamma   90.00
#
_symmetry.space_group_name_H-M   'P 1'
#
loop_
_entity.id
_entity.type
_entity.pdbx_description
1 polymer ?
#
loop_
_entity_poly.entity_id
_entity_poly.type
_entity_poly.pdbx_seq_one_letter_code
_entity_poly.pdbx_strand_id
1 'polypeptide(L)'
;TDILGNYWDPERRLVDTGYRTLSFPFREFRAPKIELMSTWDFENMLGFLSSWSAVTNYKKRKGSDPIAVILDRLKAVWGEPFEKKNVKWPLSIRVGRIR
;
A
#
# COMPACT_ATOMS: atom_id res chain seq x y z
N THR A 1 -17.89 -2.54 3.44
CA THR A 1 -17.46 -1.26 4.06
C THR A 1 -15.95 -1.23 4.04
N ASP A 2 -15.36 -0.29 3.32
CA ASP A 2 -13.91 -0.08 3.33
C ASP A 2 -13.55 0.75 4.57
N ILE A 3 -12.80 0.15 5.51
CA ILE A 3 -12.42 0.78 6.79
C ILE A 3 -11.61 2.06 6.54
N LEU A 4 -10.78 2.07 5.50
CA LEU A 4 -9.84 3.16 5.21
C LEU A 4 -10.30 4.08 4.08
N GLY A 5 -11.37 3.75 3.36
CA GLY A 5 -11.79 4.46 2.14
C GLY A 5 -11.85 5.99 2.28
N ASN A 6 -12.45 6.51 3.36
CA ASN A 6 -12.61 7.95 3.62
C ASN A 6 -11.36 8.63 4.22
N TYR A 7 -10.28 7.89 4.42
CA TYR A 7 -9.07 8.37 5.10
C TYR A 7 -7.85 8.42 4.17
N TRP A 8 -7.96 7.92 2.95
CA TRP A 8 -6.95 8.14 1.92
C TRP A 8 -6.94 9.59 1.46
N ASP A 9 -5.73 10.14 1.28
CA ASP A 9 -5.57 11.45 0.68
C ASP A 9 -5.95 11.39 -0.82
N PRO A 10 -6.53 12.45 -1.41
CA PRO A 10 -6.95 12.47 -2.81
C PRO A 10 -5.82 12.11 -3.80
N GLU A 11 -4.58 12.47 -3.47
CA GLU A 11 -3.37 12.19 -4.25
C GLU A 11 -3.11 10.69 -4.40
N ARG A 12 -3.63 9.84 -3.49
CA ARG A 12 -3.51 8.37 -3.58
C ARG A 12 -4.06 7.83 -4.90
N ARG A 13 -5.04 8.51 -5.50
CA ARG A 13 -5.60 8.19 -6.82
C ARG A 13 -4.54 8.16 -7.93
N LEU A 14 -3.49 9.00 -7.83
CA LEU A 14 -2.39 8.96 -8.78
C LEU A 14 -1.67 7.61 -8.72
N VAL A 15 -1.45 7.08 -7.53
CA VAL A 15 -0.81 5.78 -7.34
C VAL A 15 -1.76 4.64 -7.77
N ASP A 16 -3.06 4.72 -7.46
CA ASP A 16 -4.05 3.70 -7.86
C ASP A 16 -4.21 3.58 -9.38
N THR A 17 -4.07 4.70 -10.09
CA THR A 17 -4.08 4.73 -11.56
C THR A 17 -2.72 4.38 -12.17
N GLY A 18 -1.72 4.02 -11.36
CA GLY A 18 -0.35 3.77 -11.81
C GLY A 18 0.28 4.98 -12.49
N TYR A 19 -0.03 6.19 -11.98
CA TYR A 19 0.37 7.50 -12.48
C TYR A 19 -0.12 7.84 -13.91
N ARG A 20 -1.05 7.07 -14.48
CA ARG A 20 -1.57 7.29 -15.84
C ARG A 20 -2.28 8.63 -16.00
N THR A 21 -2.93 9.12 -14.94
CA THR A 21 -3.67 10.39 -14.96
C THR A 21 -2.80 11.59 -14.61
N LEU A 22 -1.53 11.38 -14.26
CA LEU A 22 -0.60 12.48 -13.95
C LEU A 22 -0.33 13.31 -15.22
N SER A 23 -0.22 14.64 -15.11
CA SER A 23 0.32 15.43 -16.23
C SER A 23 1.80 15.11 -16.39
N PHE A 24 2.19 14.61 -17.57
CA PHE A 24 3.54 14.10 -17.81
C PHE A 24 4.04 14.54 -19.19
N PRO A 25 4.63 15.74 -19.31
CA PRO A 25 5.01 16.36 -20.59
C PRO A 25 6.35 15.83 -21.12
N PHE A 26 6.67 14.56 -20.86
CA PHE A 26 7.91 13.92 -21.30
C PHE A 26 7.62 12.85 -22.33
N ARG A 27 8.60 12.56 -23.20
CA ARG A 27 8.50 11.43 -24.13
C ARG A 27 8.56 10.13 -23.32
N GLU A 28 7.41 9.49 -23.17
CA GLU A 28 7.23 8.29 -22.35
C GLU A 28 7.87 7.05 -22.97
N PHE A 29 8.40 6.17 -22.13
CA PHE A 29 8.86 4.84 -22.52
C PHE A 29 8.03 3.77 -21.83
N ARG A 30 7.89 2.62 -22.50
CA ARG A 30 7.27 1.44 -21.89
C ARG A 30 8.20 0.88 -20.83
N ALA A 31 7.78 0.98 -19.57
CA ALA A 31 8.46 0.30 -18.47
C ALA A 31 8.17 -1.22 -18.50
N PRO A 32 9.14 -2.07 -18.13
CA PRO A 32 8.87 -3.48 -17.88
C PRO A 32 7.97 -3.63 -16.65
N LYS A 33 7.29 -4.78 -16.57
CA LYS A 33 6.58 -5.15 -15.33
C LYS A 33 7.63 -5.53 -14.28
N ILE A 34 7.64 -4.82 -13.17
CA ILE A 34 8.53 -5.09 -12.03
C ILE A 34 7.65 -5.39 -10.82
N GLU A 35 7.95 -6.48 -10.13
CA GLU A 35 7.35 -6.81 -8.84
C GLU A 35 8.38 -6.57 -7.74
N LEU A 36 7.96 -5.86 -6.70
CA LEU A 36 8.70 -5.81 -5.46
C LEU A 36 8.33 -7.04 -4.65
N MET A 37 9.33 -7.67 -4.03
CA MET A 37 9.16 -8.88 -3.25
C MET A 37 9.88 -8.73 -1.92
N SER A 38 9.27 -9.28 -0.87
CA SER A 38 9.91 -9.40 0.43
C SER A 38 9.38 -10.64 1.15
N THR A 39 10.11 -11.07 2.17
CA THR A 39 9.74 -12.21 2.99
C THR A 39 9.49 -11.68 4.39
N TRP A 40 8.23 -11.68 4.82
CA TRP A 40 7.74 -11.05 6.05
C TRP A 40 7.19 -12.09 7.00
N ASP A 41 7.37 -11.88 8.29
CA ASP A 41 6.52 -12.49 9.32
C ASP A 41 5.28 -11.60 9.59
N PHE A 42 4.44 -12.00 10.54
CA PHE A 42 3.21 -11.26 10.82
C PHE A 42 3.48 -9.84 11.36
N GLU A 43 4.55 -9.67 12.14
CA GLU A 43 4.91 -8.36 12.69
C GLU A 43 5.33 -7.39 11.60
N ASN A 44 6.14 -7.83 10.63
CA ASN A 44 6.50 -7.04 9.46
C ASN A 44 5.26 -6.62 8.66
N MET A 45 4.28 -7.52 8.48
CA MET A 45 3.03 -7.21 7.78
C MET A 45 2.23 -6.12 8.52
N LEU A 46 2.10 -6.21 9.84
CA LEU A 46 1.42 -5.18 10.65
C LEU A 46 2.15 -3.84 10.62
N GLY A 47 3.48 -3.86 10.69
CA GLY A 47 4.31 -2.66 10.56
C GLY A 47 4.12 -1.98 9.22
N PHE A 48 4.08 -2.74 8.13
CA PHE A 48 3.82 -2.22 6.80
C PHE A 48 2.43 -1.57 6.68
N LEU A 49 1.37 -2.23 7.14
CA LEU A 49 0.02 -1.64 7.15
C LEU A 49 -0.04 -0.36 8.01
N SER A 50 0.67 -0.34 9.14
CA SER A 50 0.72 0.82 10.04
C SER A 50 1.36 2.04 9.39
N SER A 51 2.21 1.84 8.38
CA SER A 51 2.86 2.93 7.63
C SER A 51 1.94 3.63 6.62
N TRP A 52 0.75 3.10 6.34
CA TRP A 52 -0.16 3.70 5.37
C TRP A 52 -0.71 5.04 5.87
N SER A 53 -0.71 6.06 5.00
CA SER A 53 -1.23 7.39 5.36
C SER A 53 -2.69 7.34 5.81
N ALA A 54 -3.51 6.48 5.20
CA ALA A 54 -4.89 6.30 5.61
C ALA A 54 -5.05 5.73 7.03
N VAL A 55 -4.14 4.86 7.50
CA VAL A 55 -4.15 4.37 8.89
C VAL A 55 -3.84 5.53 9.85
N THR A 56 -2.86 6.36 9.50
CA THR A 56 -2.52 7.57 10.27
C THR A 56 -3.70 8.56 10.30
N ASN A 57 -4.33 8.82 9.15
CA ASN A 57 -5.49 9.70 9.03
C ASN A 57 -6.71 9.16 9.79
N TYR A 58 -6.94 7.84 9.78
CA TYR A 58 -7.97 7.19 10.58
C TYR A 58 -7.72 7.43 12.07
N LYS A 59 -6.52 7.13 12.56
CA LYS A 59 -6.14 7.31 13.97
C LYS A 59 -6.38 8.76 14.42
N LYS A 60 -5.97 9.74 13.61
CA LYS A 60 -6.19 11.17 13.89
C LYS A 60 -7.67 11.55 13.96
N ARG A 61 -8.51 11.02 13.08
CA ARG A 61 -9.95 11.40 12.99
C ARG A 61 -10.86 10.62 13.92
N LYS A 62 -10.51 9.38 14.28
CA LYS A 62 -11.34 8.48 15.09
C LYS A 62 -10.80 8.22 16.49
N GLY A 63 -9.52 8.53 16.75
CA GLY A 63 -8.89 8.27 18.03
C GLY A 63 -8.63 6.78 18.32
N SER A 64 -8.79 5.90 17.34
CA SER A 64 -8.59 4.45 17.48
C SER A 64 -7.77 3.88 16.33
N ASP A 65 -7.16 2.71 16.55
CA ASP A 65 -6.38 2.01 15.53
C ASP A 65 -7.28 1.16 14.62
N PRO A 66 -7.34 1.41 13.29
CA PRO A 66 -8.13 0.57 12.39
C PRO A 66 -7.56 -0.85 12.23
N ILE A 67 -6.26 -1.06 12.46
CA ILE A 67 -5.64 -2.39 12.41
C ILE A 67 -6.13 -3.25 13.57
N ALA A 68 -6.31 -2.66 14.76
CA ALA A 68 -6.85 -3.39 15.93
C ALA A 68 -8.23 -3.98 15.66
N VAL A 69 -9.07 -3.31 14.85
CA VAL A 69 -10.42 -3.78 14.47
C VAL A 69 -10.36 -5.09 13.65
N ILE A 70 -9.28 -5.31 12.91
CA ILE A 70 -9.12 -6.48 12.02
C ILE A 70 -8.00 -7.42 12.45
N LEU A 71 -7.33 -7.16 13.58
CA LEU A 71 -6.12 -7.85 14.00
C LEU A 71 -6.33 -9.36 14.11
N ASP A 72 -7.39 -9.79 14.78
CA ASP A 72 -7.69 -11.21 14.96
C ASP A 72 -7.99 -11.91 13.63
N ARG A 73 -8.67 -11.23 12.71
CA ARG A 73 -8.94 -11.75 11.36
C ARG A 73 -7.65 -11.85 10.54
N LEU A 74 -6.78 -10.84 10.61
CA LEU A 74 -5.49 -10.87 9.96
C LEU A 74 -4.62 -12.00 10.50
N LYS A 75 -4.58 -12.17 11.83
CA LYS A 75 -3.83 -13.23 12.50
C LYS A 75 -4.35 -14.62 12.12
N ALA A 76 -5.67 -14.81 12.09
CA ALA A 76 -6.29 -16.07 11.71
C ALA A 76 -5.96 -16.48 10.26
N VAL A 77 -5.89 -15.51 9.34
CA VAL A 77 -5.51 -15.77 7.93
C VAL A 77 -4.00 -15.97 7.78
N TRP A 78 -3.19 -15.30 8.61
CA TRP A 78 -1.74 -15.48 8.60
C TRP A 78 -1.33 -16.86 9.13
N GLY A 79 -2.00 -17.35 10.18
CA GLY A 79 -1.63 -18.58 10.87
C GLY A 79 -0.52 -18.33 11.90
N GLU A 80 0.56 -19.10 11.82
CA GLU A 80 1.68 -18.99 12.76
C GLU A 80 2.40 -17.63 12.64
N PRO A 81 2.48 -16.81 13.71
CA PRO A 81 2.99 -15.43 13.60
C PRO A 81 4.43 -15.32 13.10
N PHE A 82 5.27 -16.31 13.40
CA PHE A 82 6.67 -16.36 12.99
C PHE A 82 6.87 -17.05 11.63
N GLU A 83 5.82 -17.62 11.04
CA GLU A 83 5.89 -18.18 9.71
C GLU A 83 6.09 -17.05 8.70
N LYS A 84 7.19 -17.15 7.96
CA LYS A 84 7.55 -16.17 6.95
C LYS A 84 6.81 -16.45 5.65
N LYS A 85 6.19 -15.43 5.08
CA LYS A 85 5.45 -15.50 3.81
C LYS A 85 6.04 -14.53 2.79
N ASN A 86 5.97 -14.92 1.52
CA ASN A 86 6.41 -14.07 0.42
C ASN A 86 5.31 -13.06 0.10
N VAL A 87 5.63 -11.78 0.28
CA VAL A 87 4.75 -10.66 -0.04
C VAL A 87 5.24 -10.02 -1.32
N LYS A 88 4.32 -9.78 -2.24
CA LYS A 88 4.61 -9.21 -3.55
C LYS A 88 3.66 -8.05 -3.83
N TRP A 89 4.18 -7.00 -4.45
CA TRP A 89 3.35 -5.91 -4.96
C TRP A 89 3.91 -5.35 -6.26
N PRO A 90 3.05 -5.00 -7.24
CA PRO A 90 3.49 -4.47 -8.51
C PRO A 90 4.01 -3.04 -8.34
N LEU A 91 5.17 -2.74 -8.96
CA LEU A 91 5.68 -1.39 -9.04
C LEU A 91 5.00 -0.64 -10.19
N SER A 92 4.33 0.47 -9.88
CA SER A 92 3.76 1.37 -10.89
C SER A 92 4.83 2.37 -11.35
N ILE A 93 5.13 2.36 -12.65
CA ILE A 93 6.19 3.17 -13.24
C ILE A 93 5.62 3.96 -14.41
N ARG A 94 5.86 5.27 -14.38
CA ARG A 94 5.75 6.15 -15.55
C ARG A 94 7.08 6.87 -15.74
N VAL A 95 7.70 6.67 -16.89
CA VAL A 95 9.08 7.10 -17.13
C VAL A 95 9.20 7.76 -18.49
N GLY A 96 9.97 8.84 -18.58
CA GLY A 96 10.19 9.57 -19.82
C GLY A 96 11.55 10.24 -19.83
N ARG A 97 12.02 10.61 -21.02
CA ARG A 97 13.29 11.33 -21.19
C ARG A 97 13.08 12.84 -20.99
N ILE A 98 13.87 13.41 -20.09
CA ILE A 98 14.05 14.86 -19.96
C ILE A 98 15.03 15.32 -21.05
N ARG A 99 14.76 16.48 -21.66
CA ARG A 99 15.62 17.05 -22.69
C ARG A 99 16.83 17.74 -22.07
#